data_AF-A0A6P8PFC7-F1
#
_entry.id   AF-A0A6P8PFC7-F1
#
_cell.length_a   1.000
_cell.length_b   1.000
_cell.length_c   1.000
_cell.angle_alpha   90.00
_cell.angle_beta   90.00
_cell.angle_gamma   90.00
#
_symmetry.space_group_name_H-M   'P 1'
#
loop_
_entity.id
_entity.type
_entity.pdbx_description
1 polymer ?
#
loop_
_entity_poly.entity_id
_entity_poly.type
_entity_poly.pdbx_seq_one_letter_code
_entity_poly.pdbx_strand_id
1 'polypeptide(L)'
;MLFSGARASVEPFASALESKCGCTELSKEGRGVVLGRLGEKPAQVMNMKMLMLLQFGLLLVLLPDYIVEGKRDPVLYCGACRALVDELLYEIKKVNPKKTTEVGSFRIFPDGTQEKNKIPLAKSESYLTEVLENICDRMNDYSLHVDPETQEKSYKRFAPRDGEQMGTINFNSFQFNPDTSNYLKFACESVVEDHEDEILSLIAQEADSLADKLCVKKSGFCQISSHAEL
;
A
#
# COMPACT_ATOMS: atom_id res chain seq x y z
N MET A 1 -3.92 -50.15 0.78
CA MET A 1 -3.07 -50.51 -0.39
C MET A 1 -3.17 -49.34 -1.36
N LEU A 2 -2.17 -48.66 -1.89
CA LEU A 2 -0.70 -48.61 -1.88
C LEU A 2 -0.42 -47.24 -2.58
N PHE A 3 0.23 -46.27 -1.95
CA PHE A 3 1.63 -45.82 -2.14
C PHE A 3 2.00 -45.02 -3.42
N SER A 4 2.76 -43.93 -3.15
CA SER A 4 3.80 -43.27 -3.98
C SER A 4 3.36 -42.38 -5.14
N GLY A 5 3.99 -41.24 -5.44
CA GLY A 5 5.21 -40.63 -4.92
C GLY A 5 5.87 -39.72 -5.98
N ALA A 6 6.22 -38.49 -5.56
CA ALA A 6 7.36 -37.65 -5.95
C ALA A 6 7.65 -37.21 -7.41
N ARG A 7 8.01 -35.91 -7.47
CA ARG A 7 9.24 -35.33 -8.06
C ARG A 7 9.06 -34.50 -9.34
N ALA A 8 8.97 -33.18 -9.16
CA ALA A 8 9.34 -32.21 -10.18
C ALA A 8 10.86 -31.99 -10.13
N SER A 9 11.52 -32.38 -11.22
CA SER A 9 12.88 -31.95 -11.59
C SER A 9 12.83 -30.50 -12.04
N VAL A 10 13.85 -29.68 -11.74
CA VAL A 10 14.64 -28.94 -12.73
C VAL A 10 15.98 -28.50 -12.11
N GLU A 11 17.07 -29.01 -12.66
CA GLU A 11 18.37 -28.34 -12.83
C GLU A 11 18.65 -28.33 -14.35
N PRO A 12 19.70 -27.70 -14.90
CA PRO A 12 20.50 -26.56 -14.44
C PRO A 12 20.69 -25.50 -15.56
N PHE A 13 21.15 -24.29 -15.23
CA PHE A 13 21.98 -23.51 -16.17
C PHE A 13 23.03 -22.71 -15.40
N ALA A 14 24.28 -23.10 -15.62
CA ALA A 14 25.47 -22.39 -15.21
C ALA A 14 25.76 -21.23 -16.17
N SER A 15 26.31 -20.13 -15.66
CA SER A 15 27.22 -19.24 -16.39
C SER A 15 28.05 -18.46 -15.39
N ALA A 16 29.37 -18.54 -15.57
CA ALA A 16 30.42 -18.01 -14.72
C ALA A 16 31.01 -16.70 -15.28
N LEU A 17 32.00 -16.18 -14.52
CA LEU A 17 33.10 -15.24 -14.87
C LEU A 17 32.83 -13.76 -14.49
N GLU A 18 33.46 -13.28 -13.40
CA GLU A 18 34.74 -12.52 -13.35
C GLU A 18 34.52 -11.02 -13.63
N SER A 19 35.13 -10.03 -12.98
CA SER A 19 36.33 -9.92 -12.14
C SER A 19 36.48 -8.47 -11.64
N LYS A 20 37.43 -8.28 -10.72
CA LYS A 20 38.16 -7.04 -10.31
C LYS A 20 37.66 -6.31 -9.05
N CYS A 21 38.34 -6.59 -7.94
CA CYS A 21 38.81 -5.52 -7.07
C CYS A 21 40.30 -5.75 -6.81
N GLY A 22 41.14 -4.79 -7.20
CA GLY A 22 42.56 -4.77 -6.86
C GLY A 22 42.78 -4.06 -5.53
N CYS A 23 43.88 -4.39 -4.85
CA CYS A 23 44.84 -3.42 -4.33
C CYS A 23 46.07 -4.11 -3.71
N THR A 24 47.20 -3.83 -4.34
CA THR A 24 48.52 -3.46 -3.77
C THR A 24 49.29 -4.36 -2.81
N GLU A 25 50.51 -4.65 -3.27
CA GLU A 25 51.69 -5.15 -2.56
C GLU A 25 52.04 -4.44 -1.25
N LEU A 26 52.62 -5.20 -0.32
CA LEU A 26 53.74 -4.74 0.50
C LEU A 26 54.58 -5.94 0.95
N SER A 27 55.68 -6.15 0.24
CA SER A 27 56.79 -7.00 0.63
C SER A 27 57.64 -6.31 1.70
N LYS A 28 57.99 -7.03 2.78
CA LYS A 28 59.33 -6.94 3.37
C LYS A 28 59.66 -8.12 4.29
N GLU A 29 60.81 -8.70 3.98
CA GLU A 29 61.50 -9.81 4.60
C GLU A 29 62.23 -9.38 5.89
N GLY A 30 62.30 -10.27 6.91
CA GLY A 30 63.35 -10.16 7.92
C GLY A 30 63.06 -10.69 9.33
N ARG A 31 63.73 -11.81 9.65
CA ARG A 31 64.33 -12.20 10.94
C ARG A 31 63.40 -12.63 12.09
N GLY A 32 63.68 -13.85 12.58
CA GLY A 32 62.90 -14.57 13.56
C GLY A 32 62.99 -14.07 14.99
N VAL A 33 62.02 -14.53 15.80
CA VAL A 33 62.03 -14.50 17.27
C VAL A 33 61.29 -15.75 17.78
N VAL A 34 62.08 -16.60 18.44
CA VAL A 34 61.83 -17.37 19.67
C VAL A 34 60.38 -17.78 20.00
N LEU A 35 60.18 -19.11 20.05
CA LEU A 35 59.07 -19.83 20.69
C LEU A 35 58.84 -19.33 22.14
N GLY A 36 57.75 -18.58 22.35
CA GLY A 36 57.20 -18.28 23.67
C GLY A 36 55.94 -19.10 23.90
N ARG A 37 55.97 -20.01 24.89
CA ARG A 37 54.80 -20.74 25.37
C ARG A 37 53.73 -19.76 25.86
N LEU A 38 52.59 -19.68 25.16
CA LEU A 38 51.38 -19.08 25.72
C LEU A 38 50.65 -20.17 26.50
N GLY A 39 50.58 -19.96 27.82
CA GLY A 39 49.88 -20.84 28.74
C GLY A 39 48.42 -21.00 28.35
N GLU A 40 47.96 -22.25 28.44
CA GLU A 40 46.55 -22.62 28.44
C GLU A 40 45.81 -21.80 29.50
N LYS A 41 44.95 -20.89 29.06
CA LYS A 41 43.85 -20.40 29.90
C LYS A 41 42.79 -21.51 29.91
N PRO A 42 42.20 -21.84 31.07
CA PRO A 42 41.23 -22.91 31.15
C PRO A 42 40.04 -22.56 30.27
N ALA A 43 39.75 -23.44 29.32
CA ALA A 43 38.48 -23.46 28.61
C ALA A 43 37.39 -23.48 29.68
N GLN A 44 36.72 -22.34 29.86
CA GLN A 44 35.48 -22.27 30.60
C GLN A 44 34.57 -23.33 29.99
N VAL A 45 34.16 -24.31 30.80
CA VAL A 45 33.23 -25.36 30.38
C VAL A 45 31.96 -24.65 29.94
N MET A 46 31.85 -24.45 28.64
CA MET A 46 30.71 -23.82 28.04
C MET A 46 29.57 -24.81 28.22
N ASN A 47 28.71 -24.54 29.21
CA ASN A 47 27.61 -25.42 29.58
C ASN A 47 26.84 -25.82 28.32
N MET A 48 26.52 -27.10 28.15
CA MET A 48 25.78 -27.61 26.98
C MET A 48 24.51 -26.77 26.71
N LYS A 49 23.86 -26.27 27.77
CA LYS A 49 22.72 -25.36 27.68
C LYS A 49 23.09 -24.01 27.07
N MET A 50 24.24 -23.46 27.42
CA MET A 50 24.74 -22.18 26.91
C MET A 50 25.19 -22.28 25.44
N LEU A 51 25.77 -23.42 25.04
CA LEU A 51 26.08 -23.69 23.63
C LEU A 51 24.79 -23.83 22.80
N MET A 52 23.76 -24.52 23.32
CA MET A 52 22.47 -24.63 22.63
C MET A 52 21.77 -23.26 22.49
N LEU A 53 21.81 -22.41 23.54
CA LEU A 53 21.25 -21.06 23.48
C LEU A 53 22.00 -20.14 22.50
N LEU A 54 23.33 -20.25 22.42
CA LEU A 54 24.13 -19.52 21.44
C LEU A 54 23.87 -19.99 20.01
N GLN A 55 23.73 -21.29 19.79
CA GLN A 55 23.40 -21.87 18.47
C GLN A 55 21.97 -21.48 18.03
N PHE A 56 21.00 -21.48 18.95
CA PHE A 56 19.62 -21.06 18.65
C PHE A 56 19.50 -19.56 18.44
N GLY A 57 20.26 -18.76 19.21
CA GLY A 57 20.38 -17.31 19.01
C GLY A 57 21.02 -16.96 17.67
N LEU A 58 22.08 -17.67 17.27
CA LEU A 58 22.70 -17.50 15.96
C LEU A 58 21.76 -17.92 14.82
N LEU A 59 20.96 -18.98 15.01
CA LEU A 59 19.95 -19.43 14.05
C LEU A 59 18.82 -18.40 13.86
N LEU A 60 18.39 -17.73 14.94
CA LEU A 60 17.40 -16.66 14.89
C LEU A 60 17.91 -15.40 14.16
N VAL A 61 19.20 -15.08 14.29
CA VAL A 61 19.85 -13.95 13.58
C VAL A 61 20.06 -14.24 12.08
N LEU A 62 20.05 -15.52 11.69
CA LEU A 62 20.19 -15.97 10.30
C LEU A 62 18.86 -16.18 9.57
N LEU A 63 17.73 -15.98 10.24
CA LEU A 63 16.44 -15.89 9.55
C LEU A 63 16.39 -14.54 8.82
N PRO A 64 16.21 -14.52 7.49
CA PRO A 64 15.91 -13.28 6.78
C PRO A 64 14.69 -12.64 7.42
N ASP A 65 14.70 -11.32 7.59
CA ASP A 65 13.50 -10.51 7.78
C ASP A 65 12.62 -10.68 6.54
N TYR A 66 11.84 -11.76 6.50
CA TYR A 66 10.85 -11.96 5.47
C TYR A 66 9.72 -10.96 5.75
N ILE A 67 9.85 -9.76 5.20
CA ILE A 67 8.72 -8.87 5.01
C ILE A 67 7.80 -9.61 4.02
N VAL A 68 6.73 -10.20 4.55
CA VAL A 68 5.66 -10.77 3.74
C VAL A 68 4.86 -9.59 3.19
N GLU A 69 5.34 -9.01 2.10
CA GLU A 69 4.56 -8.04 1.34
C GLU A 69 3.51 -8.85 0.55
N GLY A 70 2.31 -8.95 1.12
CA GLY A 70 1.19 -9.64 0.48
C GLY A 70 0.93 -9.01 -0.89
N LYS A 71 1.02 -9.82 -1.96
CA LYS A 71 0.77 -9.34 -3.32
C LYS A 71 -0.67 -8.82 -3.44
N ARG A 72 -0.83 -7.50 -3.47
CA ARG A 72 -2.11 -6.81 -3.66
C ARG A 72 -2.71 -7.19 -5.02
N ASP A 73 -4.00 -7.53 -5.06
CA ASP A 73 -4.69 -7.77 -6.33
C ASP A 73 -4.88 -6.43 -7.06
N PRO A 74 -4.31 -6.26 -8.28
CA PRO A 74 -4.31 -4.97 -8.96
C PRO A 74 -5.72 -4.52 -9.37
N VAL A 75 -6.62 -5.46 -9.70
CA VAL A 75 -7.99 -5.13 -10.10
C VAL A 75 -8.80 -4.66 -8.90
N LEU A 76 -8.62 -5.32 -7.75
CA LEU A 76 -9.26 -4.97 -6.49
C LEU A 76 -8.83 -3.59 -6.00
N TYR A 77 -7.53 -3.33 -5.90
CA TYR A 77 -7.02 -2.05 -5.39
C TYR A 77 -7.25 -0.89 -6.35
N CYS A 78 -7.17 -1.12 -7.67
CA CYS A 78 -7.56 -0.11 -8.65
C CYS A 78 -9.06 0.21 -8.55
N GLY A 79 -9.90 -0.82 -8.42
CA GLY A 79 -11.34 -0.68 -8.21
C GLY A 79 -11.67 0.11 -6.94
N ALA A 80 -11.05 -0.25 -5.82
CA ALA A 80 -11.22 0.42 -4.53
C ALA A 80 -10.82 1.89 -4.60
N CYS A 81 -9.66 2.20 -5.18
CA CYS A 81 -9.19 3.58 -5.30
C CYS A 81 -10.10 4.43 -6.19
N ARG A 82 -10.54 3.91 -7.34
CA ARG A 82 -11.47 4.63 -8.21
C ARG A 82 -12.82 4.85 -7.55
N ALA A 83 -13.37 3.83 -6.88
CA ALA A 83 -14.62 3.94 -6.15
C ALA A 83 -14.54 4.94 -5.00
N LEU A 84 -13.44 4.92 -4.22
CA LEU A 84 -13.17 5.90 -3.16
C LEU A 84 -13.21 7.33 -3.71
N VAL A 85 -12.49 7.60 -4.80
CA VAL A 85 -12.44 8.93 -5.41
C VAL A 85 -13.81 9.36 -5.95
N ASP A 86 -14.56 8.45 -6.58
CA ASP A 86 -15.89 8.76 -7.13
C ASP A 86 -16.89 9.12 -6.01
N GLU A 87 -16.93 8.35 -4.92
CA GLU A 87 -17.79 8.65 -3.77
C GLU A 87 -17.35 9.93 -3.03
N LEU A 88 -16.05 10.18 -2.91
CA LEU A 88 -15.52 11.39 -2.31
C LEU A 88 -15.92 12.64 -3.10
N LEU A 89 -15.78 12.60 -4.42
CA LEU A 89 -16.19 13.71 -5.29
C LEU A 89 -17.71 13.91 -5.25
N TYR A 90 -18.48 12.83 -5.09
CA TYR A 90 -19.94 12.92 -4.92
C TYR A 90 -20.33 13.65 -3.63
N GLU A 91 -19.71 13.32 -2.49
CA GLU A 91 -19.97 14.01 -1.22
C GLU A 91 -19.55 15.48 -1.26
N ILE A 92 -18.40 15.78 -1.87
CA ILE A 92 -17.94 17.17 -2.07
C ILE A 92 -18.95 17.98 -2.90
N LYS A 93 -19.50 17.38 -3.97
CA LYS A 93 -20.49 18.04 -4.84
C LYS A 93 -21.81 18.37 -4.14
N LYS A 94 -22.16 17.59 -3.11
CA LYS A 94 -23.36 17.82 -2.27
C LYS A 94 -23.21 19.03 -1.35
N VAL A 95 -21.97 19.41 -1.01
CA VAL A 95 -21.71 20.56 -0.14
C VAL A 95 -22.05 21.86 -0.86
N ASN A 96 -22.75 22.75 -0.17
CA ASN A 96 -23.01 24.09 -0.68
C ASN A 96 -21.69 24.88 -0.82
N PRO A 97 -21.37 25.42 -2.01
CA PRO A 97 -20.11 26.15 -2.24
C PRO A 97 -19.99 27.43 -1.39
N LYS A 98 -21.11 27.96 -0.86
CA LYS A 98 -21.13 29.13 0.02
C LYS A 98 -20.86 28.78 1.49
N LYS A 99 -20.89 27.49 1.87
CA LYS A 99 -20.66 27.06 3.25
C LYS A 99 -19.17 27.13 3.54
N THR A 100 -18.78 28.01 4.44
CA THR A 100 -17.40 28.18 4.91
C THR A 100 -17.26 27.67 6.34
N THR A 101 -16.09 27.16 6.68
CA THR A 101 -15.70 26.85 8.06
C THR A 101 -14.59 27.80 8.52
N GLU A 102 -14.55 28.07 9.83
CA GLU A 102 -13.50 28.85 10.44
C GLU A 102 -12.31 27.94 10.75
N VAL A 103 -11.16 28.24 10.19
CA VAL A 103 -9.90 27.60 10.56
C VAL A 103 -9.14 28.51 11.50
N GLY A 104 -8.62 27.94 12.57
CA GLY A 104 -7.92 28.69 13.61
C GLY A 104 -6.72 29.42 13.02
N SER A 105 -6.60 30.73 13.27
CA SER A 105 -5.29 31.37 13.17
C SER A 105 -4.58 31.18 14.51
N PHE A 106 -3.34 30.73 14.48
CA PHE A 106 -2.52 30.58 15.69
C PHE A 106 -2.13 31.93 16.31
N ARG A 107 -2.54 33.07 15.72
CA ARG A 107 -2.16 34.40 16.15
C ARG A 107 -3.25 35.00 17.03
N ILE A 108 -2.95 35.07 18.31
CA ILE A 108 -3.72 35.85 19.28
C ILE A 108 -3.05 37.22 19.36
N PHE A 109 -3.83 38.27 19.12
CA PHE A 109 -3.36 39.64 19.25
C PHE A 109 -3.20 40.01 20.74
N PRO A 110 -2.38 41.03 21.06
CA PRO A 110 -2.18 41.48 22.45
C PRO A 110 -3.45 41.92 23.16
N ASP A 111 -4.54 42.19 22.43
CA ASP A 111 -5.87 42.56 22.92
C ASP A 111 -6.74 41.33 23.29
N GLY A 112 -6.22 40.11 23.12
CA GLY A 112 -6.94 38.86 23.37
C GLY A 112 -7.85 38.42 22.22
N THR A 113 -7.87 39.13 21.10
CA THR A 113 -8.62 38.72 19.91
C THR A 113 -7.82 37.72 19.08
N GLN A 114 -8.52 36.77 18.44
CA GLN A 114 -7.94 35.78 17.55
C GLN A 114 -8.54 35.98 16.16
N GLU A 115 -7.69 36.24 15.16
CA GLU A 115 -8.15 36.28 13.78
C GLU A 115 -8.57 34.86 13.38
N LYS A 116 -9.68 34.71 12.65
CA LYS A 116 -10.10 33.40 12.15
C LYS A 116 -10.13 33.46 10.65
N ASN A 117 -9.36 32.59 10.02
CA ASN A 117 -9.38 32.47 8.57
C ASN A 117 -10.61 31.64 8.17
N LYS A 118 -11.22 31.97 7.04
CA LYS A 118 -12.39 31.24 6.52
C LYS A 118 -12.00 30.54 5.23
N ILE A 119 -12.29 29.24 5.17
CA ILE A 119 -12.11 28.44 3.95
C ILE A 119 -13.43 27.76 3.59
N PRO A 120 -13.64 27.38 2.31
CA PRO A 120 -14.79 26.56 1.91
C PRO A 120 -14.78 25.23 2.70
N LEU A 121 -15.95 24.80 3.21
CA LEU A 121 -16.07 23.55 3.98
C LEU A 121 -15.60 22.34 3.16
N ALA A 122 -15.93 22.31 1.87
CA ALA A 122 -15.52 21.27 0.93
C ALA A 122 -13.98 21.08 0.84
N LYS A 123 -13.20 22.07 1.28
CA LYS A 123 -11.73 22.03 1.29
C LYS A 123 -11.13 21.92 2.69
N SER A 124 -11.96 21.92 3.74
CA SER A 124 -11.42 21.81 5.09
C SER A 124 -11.05 20.37 5.38
N GLU A 125 -9.83 20.17 5.87
CA GLU A 125 -9.29 18.88 6.30
C GLU A 125 -10.25 18.15 7.23
N SER A 126 -10.75 18.83 8.28
CA SER A 126 -11.71 18.25 9.21
C SER A 126 -12.98 17.70 8.55
N TYR A 127 -13.49 18.34 7.49
CA TYR A 127 -14.64 17.81 6.77
C TYR A 127 -14.24 16.59 5.95
N LEU A 128 -13.15 16.68 5.19
CA LEU A 128 -12.73 15.60 4.31
C LEU A 128 -12.35 14.33 5.07
N THR A 129 -11.69 14.43 6.23
CA THR A 129 -11.40 13.29 7.11
C THR A 129 -12.69 12.62 7.61
N GLU A 130 -13.70 13.41 8.05
CA GLU A 130 -15.01 12.86 8.45
C GLU A 130 -15.70 12.11 7.29
N VAL A 131 -15.57 12.62 6.05
CA VAL A 131 -16.11 11.92 4.88
C VAL A 131 -15.32 10.64 4.59
N LEU A 132 -13.99 10.67 4.65
CA LEU A 132 -13.12 9.52 4.35
C LEU A 132 -13.35 8.34 5.31
N GLU A 133 -13.64 8.60 6.58
CA GLU A 133 -13.99 7.58 7.57
C GLU A 133 -15.24 6.75 7.17
N ASN A 134 -16.17 7.35 6.43
CA ASN A 134 -17.47 6.76 6.13
C ASN A 134 -17.64 6.30 4.66
N ILE A 135 -16.77 6.72 3.74
CA ILE A 135 -16.90 6.36 2.32
C ILE A 135 -16.74 4.85 2.09
N CYS A 136 -15.83 4.18 2.80
CA CYS A 136 -15.57 2.77 2.54
C CYS A 136 -16.78 1.86 2.84
N ASP A 137 -17.76 2.31 3.63
CA ASP A 137 -19.03 1.61 3.79
C ASP A 137 -19.88 1.56 2.51
N ARG A 138 -19.68 2.51 1.59
CA ARG A 138 -20.36 2.55 0.28
C ARG A 138 -19.85 1.50 -0.70
N MET A 139 -18.73 0.83 -0.40
CA MET A 139 -18.21 -0.26 -1.23
C MET A 139 -19.18 -1.44 -1.36
N ASN A 140 -20.20 -1.52 -0.49
CA ASN A 140 -21.30 -2.48 -0.62
C ASN A 140 -22.20 -2.24 -1.84
N ASP A 141 -22.20 -1.02 -2.39
CA ASP A 141 -22.94 -0.65 -3.61
C ASP A 141 -22.17 -0.96 -4.90
N TYR A 142 -20.98 -1.52 -4.76
CA TYR A 142 -20.07 -1.87 -5.84
C TYR A 142 -19.91 -3.39 -5.97
N SER A 143 -19.69 -3.85 -7.20
CA SER A 143 -19.47 -5.26 -7.48
C SER A 143 -18.55 -5.41 -8.69
N LEU A 144 -17.95 -6.60 -8.81
CA LEU A 144 -17.10 -6.94 -9.93
C LEU A 144 -17.95 -7.01 -11.20
N HIS A 145 -17.63 -6.16 -12.16
CA HIS A 145 -18.23 -6.10 -13.47
C HIS A 145 -17.27 -6.67 -14.51
N VAL A 146 -17.78 -7.53 -15.38
CA VAL A 146 -17.06 -8.08 -16.53
C VAL A 146 -17.66 -7.48 -17.79
N ASP A 147 -16.84 -6.75 -18.53
CA ASP A 147 -17.26 -6.21 -19.81
C ASP A 147 -17.60 -7.37 -20.78
N PRO A 148 -18.80 -7.39 -21.39
CA PRO A 148 -19.19 -8.49 -22.27
C PRO A 148 -18.34 -8.56 -23.54
N GLU A 149 -17.81 -7.43 -24.02
CA GLU A 149 -17.03 -7.34 -25.27
C GLU A 149 -15.54 -7.60 -25.01
N THR A 150 -14.95 -6.91 -24.04
CA THR A 150 -13.50 -6.99 -23.78
C THR A 150 -13.12 -8.08 -22.77
N GLN A 151 -14.11 -8.64 -22.05
CA GLN A 151 -13.89 -9.52 -20.89
C GLN A 151 -13.03 -8.90 -19.78
N GLU A 152 -12.89 -7.56 -19.79
CA GLU A 152 -12.15 -6.83 -18.77
C GLU A 152 -12.92 -6.78 -17.46
N LYS A 153 -12.21 -7.02 -16.36
CA LYS A 153 -12.75 -7.01 -15.00
C LYS A 153 -12.52 -5.65 -14.36
N SER A 154 -13.58 -5.03 -13.87
CA SER A 154 -13.51 -3.74 -13.16
C SER A 154 -14.59 -3.68 -12.08
N TYR A 155 -14.38 -2.91 -11.03
CA TYR A 155 -15.44 -2.68 -10.04
C TYR A 155 -16.33 -1.52 -10.49
N LYS A 156 -17.64 -1.74 -10.53
CA LYS A 156 -18.63 -0.72 -10.90
C LYS A 156 -19.76 -0.68 -9.87
N ARG A 157 -20.35 0.51 -9.70
CA ARG A 157 -21.51 0.72 -8.85
C ARG A 157 -22.76 0.11 -9.51
N PHE A 158 -23.55 -0.66 -8.77
CA PHE A 158 -24.81 -1.24 -9.25
C PHE A 158 -26.04 -0.62 -8.59
N ALA A 159 -25.89 -0.04 -7.39
CA ALA A 159 -26.98 0.69 -6.74
C ALA A 159 -27.09 2.12 -7.31
N PRO A 160 -28.27 2.73 -7.34
CA PRO A 160 -28.45 4.16 -7.64
C PRO A 160 -28.05 5.02 -6.43
N ARG A 161 -27.64 6.28 -6.65
CA ARG A 161 -27.40 7.23 -5.55
C ARG A 161 -28.72 7.87 -5.12
N ASP A 162 -28.74 8.49 -3.94
CA ASP A 162 -29.92 9.19 -3.45
C ASP A 162 -30.37 10.27 -4.46
N GLY A 163 -31.56 10.11 -5.02
CA GLY A 163 -32.13 11.02 -6.03
C GLY A 163 -31.70 10.74 -7.47
N GLU A 164 -30.88 9.71 -7.72
CA GLU A 164 -30.56 9.25 -9.06
C GLU A 164 -31.55 8.17 -9.50
N GLN A 165 -32.06 8.29 -10.74
CA GLN A 165 -32.92 7.26 -11.30
C GLN A 165 -32.07 6.04 -11.67
N MET A 166 -32.62 4.84 -11.44
CA MET A 166 -31.94 3.62 -11.82
C MET A 166 -31.81 3.56 -13.35
N GLY A 167 -30.59 3.76 -13.85
CA GLY A 167 -30.29 3.61 -15.27
C GLY A 167 -30.48 2.17 -15.76
N THR A 168 -30.36 1.94 -17.06
CA THR A 168 -30.37 0.60 -17.64
C THR A 168 -29.06 -0.14 -17.29
N ILE A 169 -29.01 -0.71 -16.09
CA ILE A 169 -27.86 -1.49 -15.61
C ILE A 169 -28.02 -2.93 -16.09
N ASN A 170 -27.02 -3.45 -16.81
CA ASN A 170 -26.97 -4.85 -17.19
C ASN A 170 -26.42 -5.69 -16.03
N PHE A 171 -27.32 -6.24 -15.21
CA PHE A 171 -26.97 -7.07 -14.06
C PHE A 171 -26.26 -8.38 -14.44
N ASN A 172 -26.38 -8.87 -15.68
CA ASN A 172 -25.74 -10.12 -16.09
C ASN A 172 -24.21 -9.98 -16.20
N SER A 173 -23.72 -8.76 -16.39
CA SER A 173 -22.28 -8.46 -16.40
C SER A 173 -21.70 -8.33 -14.99
N PHE A 174 -22.51 -8.35 -13.92
CA PHE A 174 -22.05 -8.24 -12.54
C PHE A 174 -21.92 -9.61 -11.87
N GLN A 175 -20.83 -9.79 -11.12
CA GLN A 175 -20.57 -10.97 -10.31
C GLN A 175 -20.80 -10.65 -8.84
N PHE A 176 -21.98 -11.03 -8.35
CA PHE A 176 -22.35 -10.88 -6.95
C PHE A 176 -21.83 -12.07 -6.14
N ASN A 177 -20.78 -11.83 -5.37
CA ASN A 177 -20.30 -12.75 -4.34
C ASN A 177 -20.30 -11.98 -3.00
N PRO A 178 -20.84 -12.55 -1.91
CA PRO A 178 -20.85 -11.91 -0.60
C PRO A 178 -19.46 -11.47 -0.11
N ASP A 179 -18.40 -12.14 -0.53
CA ASP A 179 -17.04 -11.79 -0.11
C ASP A 179 -16.46 -10.61 -0.90
N THR A 180 -16.96 -10.35 -2.12
CA THR A 180 -16.42 -9.33 -3.01
C THR A 180 -16.57 -7.92 -2.46
N SER A 181 -17.71 -7.58 -1.86
CA SER A 181 -17.92 -6.27 -1.23
C SER A 181 -17.04 -6.10 0.00
N ASN A 182 -16.85 -7.16 0.79
CA ASN A 182 -15.97 -7.14 1.95
C ASN A 182 -14.51 -6.90 1.53
N TYR A 183 -14.01 -7.63 0.53
CA TYR A 183 -12.65 -7.40 0.02
C TYR A 183 -12.45 -5.99 -0.53
N LEU A 184 -13.46 -5.45 -1.23
CA LEU A 184 -13.40 -4.08 -1.74
C LEU A 184 -13.40 -3.05 -0.61
N LYS A 185 -14.21 -3.26 0.42
CA LYS A 185 -14.23 -2.44 1.63
C LYS A 185 -12.88 -2.44 2.32
N PHE A 186 -12.29 -3.61 2.58
CA PHE A 186 -10.96 -3.71 3.18
C PHE A 186 -9.88 -3.03 2.33
N ALA A 187 -9.92 -3.22 1.01
CA ALA A 187 -9.00 -2.53 0.11
C ALA A 187 -9.18 -1.01 0.16
N CYS A 188 -10.42 -0.52 0.23
CA CYS A 188 -10.71 0.91 0.41
C CYS A 188 -10.13 1.45 1.72
N GLU A 189 -10.36 0.75 2.84
CA GLU A 189 -9.82 1.14 4.15
C GLU A 189 -8.29 1.23 4.09
N SER A 190 -7.61 0.23 3.52
CA SER A 190 -6.16 0.29 3.31
C SER A 190 -5.71 1.45 2.42
N VAL A 191 -6.47 1.80 1.38
CA VAL A 191 -6.14 2.94 0.51
C VAL A 191 -6.29 4.26 1.25
N VAL A 192 -7.33 4.41 2.07
CA VAL A 192 -7.52 5.60 2.90
C VAL A 192 -6.39 5.74 3.91
N GLU A 193 -6.06 4.66 4.62
CA GLU A 193 -4.96 4.64 5.59
C GLU A 193 -3.61 5.01 4.96
N ASP A 194 -3.29 4.46 3.78
CA ASP A 194 -2.00 4.71 3.10
C ASP A 194 -1.92 6.10 2.45
N HIS A 195 -3.05 6.70 2.06
CA HIS A 195 -3.08 7.87 1.17
C HIS A 195 -3.96 9.05 1.61
N GLU A 196 -4.41 9.10 2.88
CA GLU A 196 -5.24 10.20 3.41
C GLU A 196 -4.62 11.58 3.11
N ASP A 197 -3.36 11.79 3.51
CA ASP A 197 -2.65 13.07 3.34
C ASP A 197 -2.61 13.51 1.87
N GLU A 198 -2.41 12.55 0.95
CA GLU A 198 -2.36 12.83 -0.47
C GLU A 198 -3.71 13.16 -1.07
N ILE A 199 -4.76 12.47 -0.63
CA ILE A 199 -6.15 12.76 -1.00
C ILE A 199 -6.49 14.20 -0.61
N LEU A 200 -6.22 14.57 0.65
CA LEU A 200 -6.48 15.91 1.19
C LEU A 200 -5.72 16.98 0.39
N SER A 201 -4.45 16.75 0.11
CA SER A 201 -3.59 17.66 -0.65
C SER A 201 -4.08 17.85 -2.09
N LEU A 202 -4.47 16.77 -2.78
CA LEU A 202 -4.96 16.83 -4.16
C LEU A 202 -6.30 17.58 -4.27
N ILE A 203 -7.18 17.46 -3.28
CA ILE A 203 -8.46 18.20 -3.22
C ILE A 203 -8.21 19.69 -2.97
N ALA A 204 -7.31 20.03 -2.04
CA ALA A 204 -6.96 21.42 -1.76
C ALA A 204 -6.41 22.15 -3.00
N GLN A 205 -5.67 21.42 -3.85
CA GLN A 205 -5.08 21.91 -5.10
C GLN A 205 -6.04 21.97 -6.29
N GLU A 206 -7.32 21.57 -6.15
CA GLU A 206 -8.28 21.48 -7.26
C GLU A 206 -7.76 20.67 -8.44
N ALA A 207 -7.13 19.54 -8.14
CA ALA A 207 -6.48 18.73 -9.15
C ALA A 207 -7.49 18.19 -10.20
N ASP A 208 -7.32 18.60 -11.47
CA ASP A 208 -8.01 17.95 -12.60
C ASP A 208 -7.70 16.45 -12.61
N SER A 209 -8.74 15.62 -12.77
CA SER A 209 -8.68 14.15 -12.67
C SER A 209 -8.00 13.65 -11.38
N LEU A 210 -8.69 13.82 -10.24
CA LEU A 210 -8.26 13.30 -8.94
C LEU A 210 -7.97 11.80 -8.99
N ALA A 211 -8.80 11.04 -9.71
CA ALA A 211 -8.67 9.58 -9.83
C ALA A 211 -7.36 9.17 -10.51
N ASP A 212 -6.97 9.81 -11.61
CA ASP A 212 -5.73 9.44 -12.30
C ASP A 212 -4.49 9.87 -11.51
N LYS A 213 -4.53 11.05 -10.88
CA LYS A 213 -3.40 11.52 -10.06
C LYS A 213 -3.19 10.63 -8.84
N LEU A 214 -4.26 10.25 -8.15
CA LEU A 214 -4.17 9.39 -6.99
C LEU A 214 -3.90 7.94 -7.39
N CYS A 215 -4.80 7.32 -8.15
CA CYS A 215 -4.81 5.88 -8.37
C CYS A 215 -3.78 5.38 -9.38
N VAL A 216 -3.30 6.23 -10.29
CA VAL A 216 -2.24 5.87 -11.26
C VAL A 216 -0.90 6.45 -10.82
N LYS A 217 -0.80 7.77 -10.66
CA LYS A 217 0.51 8.43 -10.48
C LYS A 217 1.07 8.30 -9.07
N LYS A 218 0.22 8.42 -8.04
CA LYS A 218 0.67 8.44 -6.65
C LYS A 218 0.76 7.04 -6.06
N SER A 219 -0.28 6.22 -6.22
CA SER A 219 -0.35 4.89 -5.61
C SER A 219 0.09 3.74 -6.53
N GLY A 220 -0.01 3.93 -7.85
CA GLY A 220 0.31 2.87 -8.82
C GLY A 220 -0.65 1.68 -8.83
N PHE A 221 -1.85 1.81 -8.24
CA PHE A 221 -2.85 0.73 -8.23
C PHE A 221 -3.44 0.46 -9.61
N CYS A 222 -3.66 1.52 -10.38
CA CYS A 222 -4.24 1.45 -11.71
C CYS A 222 -3.15 1.65 -12.79
N GLN A 223 -3.27 0.88 -13.87
CA GLN A 223 -2.56 1.19 -15.11
C GLN A 223 -3.39 2.17 -15.95
N ILE A 224 -2.73 2.95 -16.79
CA ILE A 224 -3.42 3.79 -17.78
C ILE A 224 -4.04 2.85 -18.81
N SER A 225 -5.35 2.63 -18.70
CA SER A 225 -6.13 1.93 -19.71
C SER A 225 -6.13 2.78 -20.99
N SER A 226 -5.43 2.34 -22.03
CA SER A 226 -5.29 3.03 -23.32
C SER A 226 -6.56 3.02 -24.18
N HIS A 227 -7.75 3.09 -23.58
CA HIS A 227 -9.05 3.00 -24.26
C HIS A 227 -10.01 4.16 -23.97
N ALA A 228 -9.52 5.28 -23.44
CA ALA A 228 -10.30 6.52 -23.33
C ALA A 228 -9.88 7.55 -24.40
N GLU A 229 -9.80 7.13 -25.66
CA GLU A 229 -9.68 8.01 -26.83
C GLU A 229 -10.48 7.37 -27.98
N LEU A 230 -11.79 7.64 -28.04
CA LEU A 230 -12.52 7.87 -29.29
C LEU A 230 -13.85 8.60 -29.05
#